data_AF-A0A2N9E188-F1
#
_entry.id   AF-A0A2N9E188-F1
#
_cell.length_a   1.000
_cell.length_b   1.000
_cell.length_c   1.000
_cell.angle_alpha   90.00
_cell.angle_beta   90.00
_cell.angle_gamma   90.00
#
_symmetry.space_group_name_H-M   'P 1'
#
loop_
_entity.id
_entity.type
_entity.pdbx_description
1 polymer ?
#
loop_
_entity_poly.entity_id
_entity_poly.type
_entity_poly.pdbx_seq_one_letter_code
_entity_poly.pdbx_strand_id
1 'polypeptide(L)'
;MAAAVLHQAIGTLQPHGFLNNSSLHHEFGENSLRLFSKGFKVKIGMSRRGCCVVKASTSQTSVFDPVSAPSTNNTNSSRKKSNEAALILIRHGESLWNEKNLFTGCVDVPLTSKGVEEAIEAGKRISNIPVDMIYTSALIRAQMTAMLAMTQHRRKKARAWSQVFSEDTKKQSIPVIASWQLNERMYGELQGLNKQETADRYGKEQVHEWRRSYDIPPPNGESLEMCAERAVAYFKDQIEPQLLSGKNVMIAAHGNSLRSIIMYLDKLTSQEVISLELSTGIPMLYIFKEGRFIRRGSPMAPTEAGVYAYTRRLAQYRQKLDDMLH
;
A
#
# COMPACT_ATOMS: atom_id res chain seq x y z
N MET A 1 62.12 21.24 -9.89
CA MET A 1 63.16 20.21 -10.02
C MET A 1 62.81 19.13 -9.02
N ALA A 2 62.49 17.86 -9.28
CA ALA A 2 62.31 16.95 -10.42
C ALA A 2 61.65 15.69 -9.75
N ALA A 3 60.94 14.73 -10.34
CA ALA A 3 60.41 14.44 -11.65
C ALA A 3 59.23 13.47 -11.41
N ALA A 4 58.23 13.50 -12.28
CA ALA A 4 57.12 12.56 -12.31
C ALA A 4 57.54 11.24 -12.95
N VAL A 5 57.02 10.11 -12.46
CA VAL A 5 57.08 8.81 -13.16
C VAL A 5 55.66 8.29 -13.33
N LEU A 6 55.26 8.22 -14.60
CA LEU A 6 53.99 7.74 -15.11
C LEU A 6 54.23 6.30 -15.59
N HIS A 7 53.52 5.31 -15.06
CA HIS A 7 53.50 3.97 -15.64
C HIS A 7 52.18 3.76 -16.40
N GLN A 8 52.28 3.76 -17.72
CA GLN A 8 51.27 3.18 -18.63
C GLN A 8 51.47 1.67 -18.68
N ALA A 9 50.37 0.92 -18.58
CA ALA A 9 50.32 -0.48 -19.00
C ALA A 9 49.27 -0.61 -20.11
N ILE A 10 49.76 -0.97 -21.30
CA ILE A 10 49.01 -1.35 -22.49
C ILE A 10 48.74 -2.85 -22.38
N GLY A 11 47.48 -3.27 -22.54
CA GLY A 11 47.09 -4.67 -22.48
C GLY A 11 45.82 -4.94 -23.29
N THR A 12 46.00 -5.65 -24.39
CA THR A 12 45.10 -5.99 -25.50
C THR A 12 43.84 -6.78 -25.16
N LEU A 13 42.76 -6.48 -25.88
CA LEU A 13 41.53 -7.28 -26.01
C LEU A 13 41.75 -8.49 -26.93
N GLN A 14 41.29 -9.67 -26.50
CA GLN A 14 40.93 -10.76 -27.40
C GLN A 14 39.69 -11.51 -26.85
N PRO A 15 38.68 -11.79 -27.69
CA PRO A 15 37.49 -12.53 -27.28
C PRO A 15 37.71 -14.03 -27.53
N HIS A 16 37.53 -14.85 -26.50
CA HIS A 16 37.41 -16.31 -26.68
C HIS A 16 35.96 -16.64 -27.06
N GLY A 17 35.78 -17.06 -28.31
CA GLY A 17 34.56 -17.73 -28.76
C GLY A 17 34.52 -19.18 -28.30
N PHE A 18 33.33 -19.63 -27.92
CA PHE A 18 32.97 -21.05 -27.93
C PHE A 18 31.67 -21.21 -28.71
N LEU A 19 31.79 -21.91 -29.83
CA LEU A 19 30.70 -22.49 -30.61
C LEU A 19 30.25 -23.78 -29.94
N ASN A 20 28.94 -23.97 -29.78
CA ASN A 20 28.35 -25.26 -30.13
C ASN A 20 26.88 -25.08 -30.56
N ASN A 21 26.61 -25.57 -31.78
CA ASN A 21 25.32 -25.64 -32.43
C ASN A 21 24.50 -26.83 -31.91
N SER A 22 23.18 -26.68 -31.78
CA SER A 22 22.22 -27.55 -32.49
C SER A 22 20.80 -26.96 -32.47
N SER A 23 20.35 -26.58 -33.68
CA SER A 23 19.00 -26.71 -34.27
C SER A 23 17.76 -26.41 -33.40
N LEU A 24 17.07 -25.29 -33.62
CA LEU A 24 16.01 -25.04 -34.64
C LEU A 24 14.64 -25.58 -34.26
N HIS A 25 13.68 -24.68 -33.99
CA HIS A 25 12.53 -24.51 -34.89
C HIS A 25 11.97 -23.08 -34.78
N HIS A 26 11.80 -22.49 -35.96
CA HIS A 26 11.29 -21.16 -36.29
C HIS A 26 9.78 -21.05 -36.06
N GLU A 27 9.30 -19.86 -35.68
CA GLU A 27 8.25 -19.19 -36.46
C GLU A 27 8.32 -17.65 -36.29
N PHE A 28 8.27 -16.97 -37.44
CA PHE A 28 8.37 -15.53 -37.67
C PHE A 28 6.98 -14.87 -37.62
N GLY A 29 6.94 -13.54 -37.44
CA GLY A 29 5.77 -12.73 -37.81
C GLY A 29 5.68 -11.42 -37.02
N GLU A 30 6.57 -10.46 -37.27
CA GLU A 30 6.31 -9.22 -38.02
C GLU A 30 6.07 -7.98 -37.14
N ASN A 31 7.05 -7.08 -37.18
CA ASN A 31 6.98 -5.70 -36.71
C ASN A 31 6.04 -4.88 -37.60
N SER A 32 5.26 -3.97 -36.99
CA SER A 32 5.12 -2.64 -37.58
C SER A 32 4.98 -1.56 -36.50
N LEU A 33 5.95 -0.65 -36.48
CA LEU A 33 5.89 0.64 -35.82
C LEU A 33 5.12 1.59 -36.73
N ARG A 34 4.09 2.27 -36.21
CA ARG A 34 3.48 3.45 -36.83
C ARG A 34 3.46 4.63 -35.87
N LEU A 35 4.28 5.63 -36.19
CA LEU A 35 4.10 7.01 -35.75
C LEU A 35 2.79 7.55 -36.33
N PHE A 36 2.05 8.35 -35.53
CA PHE A 36 1.03 9.25 -36.05
C PHE A 36 1.26 10.67 -35.53
N SER A 37 1.48 11.60 -36.47
CA SER A 37 1.45 13.04 -36.26
C SER A 37 0.02 13.60 -36.39
N LYS A 38 -0.21 14.72 -35.70
CA LYS A 38 -1.42 15.57 -35.74
C LYS A 38 -1.90 15.91 -37.16
N GLY A 39 -3.21 16.03 -37.34
CA GLY A 39 -3.81 16.64 -38.54
C GLY A 39 -5.34 16.70 -38.53
N PHE A 40 -5.87 17.89 -38.28
CA PHE A 40 -7.28 18.29 -38.38
C PHE A 40 -7.86 17.98 -39.78
N LYS A 41 -9.13 17.54 -39.87
CA LYS A 41 -9.89 17.60 -41.13
C LYS A 41 -11.38 17.81 -40.90
N VAL A 42 -11.86 19.00 -41.23
CA VAL A 42 -13.29 19.35 -41.37
C VAL A 42 -13.74 18.96 -42.78
N LYS A 43 -14.95 18.43 -42.93
CA LYS A 43 -15.66 18.37 -44.21
C LYS A 43 -17.12 18.81 -44.03
N ILE A 44 -17.44 19.91 -44.72
CA ILE A 44 -18.78 20.42 -45.01
C ILE A 44 -19.22 19.81 -46.35
N GLY A 45 -20.51 19.48 -46.48
CA GLY A 45 -21.15 19.10 -47.75
C GLY A 45 -22.65 19.35 -47.70
N MET A 46 -23.15 20.19 -48.62
CA MET A 46 -24.52 20.69 -48.71
C MET A 46 -25.46 19.84 -49.59
N SER A 47 -26.72 19.74 -49.14
CA SER A 47 -28.01 19.96 -49.84
C SER A 47 -28.44 19.10 -51.05
N ARG A 48 -29.69 18.59 -51.04
CA ARG A 48 -30.84 19.17 -51.81
C ARG A 48 -32.17 18.36 -51.75
N ARG A 49 -33.28 19.14 -51.76
CA ARG A 49 -34.71 18.87 -52.10
C ARG A 49 -35.61 18.23 -51.01
N GLY A 50 -36.80 18.74 -50.68
CA GLY A 50 -37.56 19.90 -51.18
C GLY A 50 -38.95 20.08 -50.52
N CYS A 51 -39.55 21.24 -50.84
CA CYS A 51 -40.94 21.70 -50.70
C CYS A 51 -41.47 22.26 -49.36
N CYS A 52 -42.10 23.44 -49.48
CA CYS A 52 -42.68 24.33 -48.48
C CYS A 52 -44.11 23.93 -48.08
N VAL A 53 -44.46 24.11 -46.80
CA VAL A 53 -45.80 24.57 -46.38
C VAL A 53 -45.64 25.57 -45.24
N VAL A 54 -46.17 26.78 -45.45
CA VAL A 54 -46.33 27.82 -44.43
C VAL A 54 -47.70 27.64 -43.78
N LYS A 55 -47.76 27.65 -42.45
CA LYS A 55 -48.94 28.14 -41.73
C LYS A 55 -48.55 28.66 -40.35
N ALA A 56 -48.74 29.96 -40.16
CA ALA A 56 -48.79 30.60 -38.85
C ALA A 56 -50.24 30.65 -38.38
N SER A 57 -50.48 30.45 -37.08
CA SER A 57 -51.45 31.24 -36.32
C SER A 57 -51.37 30.91 -34.84
N THR A 58 -51.32 31.98 -34.05
CA THR A 58 -51.49 32.04 -32.59
C THR A 58 -52.94 31.84 -32.19
N SER A 59 -53.19 31.16 -31.07
CA SER A 59 -54.35 31.43 -30.21
C SER A 59 -54.17 30.74 -28.86
N GLN A 60 -54.25 31.55 -27.79
CA GLN A 60 -54.29 31.13 -26.40
C GLN A 60 -55.56 30.30 -26.14
N THR A 61 -55.44 29.24 -25.35
CA THR A 61 -56.52 28.83 -24.44
C THR A 61 -55.96 28.00 -23.30
N SER A 62 -56.59 28.21 -22.16
CA SER A 62 -56.18 27.83 -20.83
C SER A 62 -56.56 26.40 -20.45
N VAL A 63 -55.90 25.96 -19.38
CA VAL A 63 -56.27 24.97 -18.34
C VAL A 63 -55.98 23.48 -18.53
N PHE A 64 -55.34 22.98 -17.46
CA PHE A 64 -55.22 21.63 -16.90
C PHE A 64 -54.12 20.70 -17.44
N ASP A 65 -53.23 20.37 -16.49
CA ASP A 65 -52.17 19.38 -16.57
C ASP A 65 -52.69 17.97 -16.90
N PRO A 66 -52.04 17.26 -17.83
CA PRO A 66 -51.90 15.82 -17.74
C PRO A 66 -50.54 15.49 -17.13
N VAL A 67 -50.58 14.89 -15.94
CA VAL A 67 -49.45 14.18 -15.31
C VAL A 67 -48.80 13.28 -16.34
N SER A 68 -47.65 13.71 -16.87
CA SER A 68 -46.82 12.91 -17.74
C SER A 68 -45.83 12.16 -16.87
N ALA A 69 -45.99 10.85 -16.82
CA ALA A 69 -45.07 9.93 -16.18
C ALA A 69 -43.62 10.22 -16.63
N PRO A 70 -42.61 10.15 -15.74
CA PRO A 70 -41.23 10.34 -16.16
C PRO A 70 -40.87 9.23 -17.13
N SER A 71 -40.69 9.62 -18.39
CA SER A 71 -40.09 8.77 -19.42
C SER A 71 -38.80 8.20 -18.87
N THR A 72 -38.71 6.87 -18.86
CA THR A 72 -37.51 6.10 -18.55
C THR A 72 -36.44 6.40 -19.59
N ASN A 73 -35.72 7.50 -19.39
CA ASN A 73 -34.42 7.71 -20.02
C ASN A 73 -33.46 6.72 -19.38
N ASN A 74 -33.42 5.55 -20.01
CA ASN A 74 -32.51 4.45 -19.78
C ASN A 74 -31.10 4.92 -20.14
N THR A 75 -30.54 5.79 -19.30
CA THR A 75 -29.12 6.09 -19.30
C THR A 75 -28.45 4.87 -18.66
N ASN A 76 -28.12 3.91 -19.51
CA ASN A 76 -27.07 2.93 -19.25
C ASN A 76 -25.73 3.68 -19.12
N SER A 77 -25.60 4.54 -18.11
CA SER A 77 -24.30 4.86 -17.54
C SER A 77 -23.88 3.54 -16.90
N SER A 78 -22.96 2.82 -17.53
CA SER A 78 -22.20 1.80 -16.86
C SER A 78 -21.69 2.42 -15.56
N ARG A 79 -22.34 2.14 -14.43
CA ARG A 79 -21.89 2.59 -13.10
C ARG A 79 -20.47 2.11 -12.98
N LYS A 80 -19.47 2.99 -13.18
CA LYS A 80 -18.07 2.70 -12.89
C LYS A 80 -18.09 2.16 -11.47
N LYS A 81 -17.77 0.87 -11.28
CA LYS A 81 -17.54 0.31 -9.94
C LYS A 81 -16.53 1.24 -9.30
N SER A 82 -16.93 1.98 -8.28
CA SER A 82 -15.99 2.75 -7.48
C SER A 82 -15.08 1.72 -6.80
N ASN A 83 -13.84 1.61 -7.27
CA ASN A 83 -12.84 0.72 -6.69
C ASN A 83 -12.41 1.33 -5.34
N GLU A 84 -13.20 1.01 -4.31
CA GLU A 84 -12.93 1.34 -2.92
C GLU A 84 -12.31 0.12 -2.22
N ALA A 85 -11.22 0.36 -1.49
CA ALA A 85 -10.49 -0.64 -0.73
C ALA A 85 -10.04 -0.08 0.64
N ALA A 86 -10.00 -0.93 1.66
CA ALA A 86 -9.40 -0.61 2.94
C ALA A 86 -7.91 -0.95 2.95
N LEU A 87 -7.11 -0.05 3.50
CA LEU A 87 -5.70 -0.29 3.84
C LEU A 87 -5.54 -0.14 5.36
N ILE A 88 -5.09 -1.21 6.01
CA ILE A 88 -4.86 -1.25 7.45
C ILE A 88 -3.35 -1.31 7.68
N LEU A 89 -2.80 -0.35 8.41
CA LEU A 89 -1.39 -0.33 8.81
C LEU A 89 -1.28 -0.65 10.30
N ILE A 90 -0.42 -1.58 10.69
CA ILE A 90 -0.21 -1.97 12.09
C ILE A 90 1.28 -1.96 12.37
N ARG A 91 1.72 -1.09 13.29
CA ARG A 91 3.04 -1.22 13.89
C ARG A 91 3.01 -2.43 14.82
N HIS A 92 4.02 -3.29 14.74
CA HIS A 92 4.13 -4.44 15.64
C HIS A 92 4.01 -4.04 17.12
N GLY A 93 3.58 -4.98 17.95
CA GLY A 93 3.54 -4.81 19.40
C GLY A 93 4.92 -4.62 20.02
N GLU A 94 5.00 -4.30 21.30
CA GLU A 94 6.25 -4.19 22.03
C GLU A 94 7.13 -5.46 21.87
N SER A 95 8.41 -5.27 21.55
CA SER A 95 9.40 -6.36 21.46
C SER A 95 10.32 -6.41 22.67
N LEU A 96 10.98 -7.55 22.90
CA LEU A 96 11.94 -7.74 24.01
C LEU A 96 13.00 -6.61 24.08
N TRP A 97 13.40 -6.05 22.94
CA TRP A 97 14.37 -4.96 22.89
C TRP A 97 13.75 -3.58 23.02
N ASN A 98 12.46 -3.42 22.74
CA ASN A 98 11.76 -2.17 23.07
C ASN A 98 11.61 -2.04 24.58
N GLU A 99 11.22 -3.12 25.27
CA GLU A 99 11.15 -3.20 26.72
C GLU A 99 12.50 -2.88 27.38
N LYS A 100 13.59 -3.45 26.86
CA LYS A 100 14.97 -3.18 27.34
C LYS A 100 15.56 -1.85 26.88
N ASN A 101 14.78 -1.00 26.20
CA ASN A 101 15.22 0.28 25.65
C ASN A 101 16.47 0.20 24.75
N LEU A 102 16.59 -0.86 23.95
CA LEU A 102 17.70 -1.06 23.00
C LEU A 102 17.33 -0.57 21.61
N PHE A 103 18.34 -0.18 20.82
CA PHE A 103 18.18 -0.01 19.37
C PHE A 103 18.06 -1.37 18.70
N THR A 104 16.94 -1.63 18.02
CA THR A 104 16.69 -2.95 17.42
C THR A 104 17.08 -3.01 15.95
N GLY A 105 16.55 -2.08 15.13
CA GLY A 105 16.75 -2.11 13.68
C GLY A 105 16.35 -3.44 13.07
N CYS A 106 17.25 -4.05 12.30
CA CYS A 106 17.02 -5.31 11.60
C CYS A 106 17.26 -6.56 12.45
N VAL A 107 17.65 -6.42 13.73
CA VAL A 107 17.82 -7.58 14.63
C VAL A 107 16.47 -8.27 14.84
N ASP A 108 16.45 -9.59 14.67
CA ASP A 108 15.23 -10.36 14.70
C ASP A 108 14.87 -10.83 16.11
N VAL A 109 14.07 -10.01 16.80
CA VAL A 109 13.63 -10.24 18.17
C VAL A 109 12.10 -10.45 18.23
N PRO A 110 11.60 -11.31 19.13
CA PRO A 110 10.18 -11.57 19.29
C PRO A 110 9.47 -10.48 20.11
N LEU A 111 8.14 -10.58 20.15
CA LEU A 111 7.27 -9.75 21.00
C LEU A 111 7.43 -10.11 22.48
N THR A 112 7.17 -9.14 23.36
CA THR A 112 6.91 -9.40 24.79
C THR A 112 5.50 -9.96 24.98
N SER A 113 5.16 -10.41 26.20
CA SER A 113 3.77 -10.77 26.54
C SER A 113 2.81 -9.59 26.30
N LYS A 114 3.22 -8.38 26.69
CA LYS A 114 2.48 -7.15 26.39
C LYS A 114 2.34 -6.90 24.90
N GLY A 115 3.41 -7.10 24.11
CA GLY A 115 3.34 -6.98 22.65
C GLY A 115 2.39 -8.00 22.00
N VAL A 116 2.26 -9.20 22.57
CA VAL A 116 1.26 -10.20 22.16
C VAL A 116 -0.16 -9.70 22.44
N GLU A 117 -0.41 -9.16 23.63
CA GLU A 117 -1.72 -8.58 23.99
C GLU A 117 -2.08 -7.39 23.09
N GLU A 118 -1.13 -6.50 22.80
CA GLU A 118 -1.29 -5.40 21.87
C GLU A 118 -1.70 -5.88 20.46
N ALA A 119 -1.08 -6.96 19.97
CA ALA A 119 -1.43 -7.54 18.67
C ALA A 119 -2.83 -8.17 18.65
N ILE A 120 -3.22 -8.86 19.73
CA ILE A 120 -4.57 -9.43 19.89
C ILE A 120 -5.61 -8.29 19.91
N GLU A 121 -5.34 -7.23 20.65
CA GLU A 121 -6.24 -6.08 20.75
C GLU A 121 -6.38 -5.35 19.39
N ALA A 122 -5.27 -5.19 18.65
CA ALA A 122 -5.29 -4.71 17.27
C ALA A 122 -6.25 -5.54 16.40
N GLY A 123 -6.16 -6.87 16.53
CA GLY A 123 -7.02 -7.83 15.84
C GLY A 123 -8.50 -7.65 16.14
N LYS A 124 -8.86 -7.45 17.41
CA LYS A 124 -10.25 -7.19 17.82
C LYS A 124 -10.79 -5.94 17.14
N ARG A 125 -10.04 -4.84 17.16
CA ARG A 125 -10.43 -3.55 16.55
C ARG A 125 -10.73 -3.64 15.06
N ILE A 126 -10.00 -4.50 14.34
CA ILE A 126 -10.16 -4.67 12.88
C ILE A 126 -10.98 -5.91 12.50
N SER A 127 -11.50 -6.68 13.46
CA SER A 127 -12.09 -8.01 13.21
C SER A 127 -13.27 -8.03 12.23
N ASN A 128 -13.91 -6.88 12.03
CA ASN A 128 -15.04 -6.70 11.13
C ASN A 128 -14.68 -5.94 9.84
N ILE A 129 -13.42 -5.54 9.65
CA ILE A 129 -12.92 -4.93 8.42
C ILE A 129 -12.43 -6.05 7.50
N PRO A 130 -12.88 -6.18 6.24
CA PRO A 130 -12.42 -7.23 5.35
C PRO A 130 -10.90 -7.12 5.11
N VAL A 131 -10.23 -8.28 5.06
CA VAL A 131 -8.82 -8.41 4.69
C VAL A 131 -8.71 -9.48 3.62
N ASP A 132 -8.20 -9.12 2.46
CA ASP A 132 -8.02 -10.00 1.31
C ASP A 132 -6.56 -10.40 1.11
N MET A 133 -5.62 -9.62 1.67
CA MET A 133 -4.19 -9.89 1.59
C MET A 133 -3.42 -9.19 2.71
N ILE A 134 -2.35 -9.83 3.16
CA ILE A 134 -1.52 -9.37 4.26
C ILE A 134 -0.08 -9.22 3.77
N TYR A 135 0.54 -8.08 4.05
CA TYR A 135 1.97 -7.89 3.92
C TYR A 135 2.60 -7.75 5.29
N THR A 136 3.79 -8.32 5.44
CA THR A 136 4.61 -8.15 6.63
C THR A 136 6.04 -7.82 6.27
N SER A 137 6.79 -7.29 7.22
CA SER A 137 8.24 -7.36 7.12
C SER A 137 8.73 -8.81 7.21
N ALA A 138 10.02 -9.02 6.97
CA ALA A 138 10.67 -10.31 7.17
C ALA A 138 10.97 -10.60 8.66
N LEU A 139 10.72 -9.66 9.58
CA LEU A 139 11.09 -9.79 10.99
C LEU A 139 9.95 -10.41 11.82
N ILE A 140 10.32 -11.31 12.74
CA ILE A 140 9.39 -12.18 13.46
C ILE A 140 8.35 -11.40 14.26
N ARG A 141 8.72 -10.27 14.89
CA ARG A 141 7.79 -9.42 15.64
C ARG A 141 6.62 -8.88 14.80
N ALA A 142 6.86 -8.51 13.54
CA ALA A 142 5.80 -8.04 12.65
C ALA A 142 4.93 -9.20 12.15
N GLN A 143 5.57 -10.32 11.82
CA GLN A 143 4.91 -11.57 11.45
C GLN A 143 3.99 -12.11 12.57
N MET A 144 4.49 -12.14 13.82
CA MET A 144 3.72 -12.49 15.01
C MET A 144 2.53 -11.55 15.20
N THR A 145 2.73 -10.23 15.05
CA THR A 145 1.63 -9.27 15.17
C THR A 145 0.54 -9.54 14.12
N ALA A 146 0.91 -9.75 12.86
CA ALA A 146 -0.05 -10.08 11.81
C ALA A 146 -0.82 -11.37 12.13
N MET A 147 -0.10 -12.42 12.52
CA MET A 147 -0.69 -13.71 12.86
C MET A 147 -1.69 -13.57 14.01
N LEU A 148 -1.27 -12.96 15.12
CA LEU A 148 -2.10 -12.77 16.32
C LEU A 148 -3.32 -11.90 16.03
N ALA A 149 -3.17 -10.79 15.29
CA ALA A 149 -4.29 -9.94 14.92
C ALA A 149 -5.34 -10.71 14.10
N MET A 150 -4.90 -11.59 13.19
CA MET A 150 -5.81 -12.39 12.36
C MET A 150 -6.51 -13.52 13.12
N THR A 151 -6.03 -13.93 14.30
CA THR A 151 -6.76 -14.92 15.14
C THR A 151 -8.12 -14.39 15.60
N GLN A 152 -8.27 -13.08 15.69
CA GLN A 152 -9.49 -12.41 16.13
C GLN A 152 -10.44 -12.07 14.96
N HIS A 153 -10.03 -12.32 13.71
CA HIS A 153 -10.77 -11.94 12.53
C HIS A 153 -11.93 -12.91 12.22
N ARG A 154 -13.11 -12.38 11.90
CA ARG A 154 -14.35 -13.18 11.87
C ARG A 154 -14.52 -14.08 10.64
N ARG A 155 -13.72 -13.94 9.56
CA ARG A 155 -14.08 -14.54 8.27
C ARG A 155 -13.09 -15.53 7.66
N LYS A 156 -11.78 -15.36 7.81
CA LYS A 156 -10.78 -16.19 7.11
C LYS A 156 -9.48 -16.35 7.90
N LYS A 157 -8.92 -17.57 7.90
CA LYS A 157 -7.61 -17.87 8.49
C LYS A 157 -6.48 -17.50 7.51
N ALA A 158 -5.33 -17.06 8.04
CA ALA A 158 -4.17 -16.67 7.24
C ALA A 158 -3.39 -17.89 6.70
N ARG A 159 -2.91 -17.82 5.45
CA ARG A 159 -2.26 -18.94 4.71
C ARG A 159 -0.91 -19.34 5.25
N ALA A 160 0.00 -18.38 5.47
CA ALA A 160 1.41 -18.69 5.74
C ALA A 160 1.64 -19.45 7.06
N TRP A 161 0.67 -19.43 7.97
CA TRP A 161 0.81 -19.97 9.33
C TRP A 161 0.10 -21.32 9.52
N SER A 162 -0.57 -21.83 8.49
CA SER A 162 -1.20 -23.15 8.52
C SER A 162 -0.62 -23.98 7.37
N GLN A 163 -0.12 -25.19 7.67
CA GLN A 163 0.15 -26.18 6.64
C GLN A 163 -1.21 -26.61 6.07
N VAL A 164 -1.65 -25.95 4.99
CA VAL A 164 -2.96 -26.17 4.38
C VAL A 164 -2.83 -27.23 3.28
N PHE A 165 -3.46 -28.38 3.48
CA PHE A 165 -3.35 -29.54 2.60
C PHE A 165 -4.49 -29.71 1.57
N SER A 166 -5.60 -28.96 1.65
CA SER A 166 -6.76 -29.08 0.71
C SER A 166 -7.03 -27.84 -0.15
N GLU A 167 -7.47 -28.05 -1.39
CA GLU A 167 -7.79 -26.98 -2.37
C GLU A 167 -8.90 -26.03 -1.90
N ASP A 168 -9.91 -26.53 -1.19
CA ASP A 168 -10.99 -25.68 -0.66
C ASP A 168 -10.50 -24.74 0.45
N THR A 169 -9.58 -25.22 1.29
CA THR A 169 -8.95 -24.38 2.33
C THR A 169 -7.97 -23.37 1.69
N LYS A 170 -7.34 -23.69 0.56
CA LYS A 170 -6.54 -22.72 -0.22
C LYS A 170 -7.38 -21.56 -0.75
N LYS A 171 -8.63 -21.79 -1.14
CA LYS A 171 -9.57 -20.73 -1.60
C LYS A 171 -10.06 -19.83 -0.45
N GLN A 172 -10.15 -20.36 0.76
CA GLN A 172 -10.67 -19.64 1.93
C GLN A 172 -9.61 -18.89 2.74
N SER A 173 -8.34 -18.98 2.37
CA SER A 173 -7.24 -18.52 3.19
C SER A 173 -6.59 -17.24 2.63
N ILE A 174 -6.19 -16.33 3.53
CA ILE A 174 -5.66 -15.02 3.15
C ILE A 174 -4.15 -15.14 2.85
N PRO A 175 -3.66 -14.74 1.65
CA PRO A 175 -2.23 -14.72 1.36
C PRO A 175 -1.47 -13.76 2.28
N VAL A 176 -0.31 -14.21 2.77
CA VAL A 176 0.62 -13.43 3.58
C VAL A 176 1.95 -13.36 2.84
N ILE A 177 2.45 -12.14 2.60
CA ILE A 177 3.69 -11.91 1.86
C ILE A 177 4.66 -11.17 2.79
N ALA A 178 5.74 -11.86 3.17
CA ALA A 178 6.83 -11.27 3.95
C ALA A 178 7.89 -10.66 3.03
N SER A 179 8.36 -9.46 3.33
CA SER A 179 9.31 -8.75 2.45
C SER A 179 10.26 -7.87 3.24
N TRP A 180 11.56 -7.97 2.93
CA TRP A 180 12.61 -7.23 3.64
C TRP A 180 12.50 -5.71 3.45
N GLN A 181 11.90 -5.26 2.35
CA GLN A 181 11.67 -3.85 2.04
C GLN A 181 10.76 -3.17 3.07
N LEU A 182 9.94 -3.95 3.79
CA LEU A 182 9.09 -3.48 4.88
C LEU A 182 9.78 -3.56 6.26
N ASN A 183 11.01 -4.07 6.35
CA ASN A 183 11.79 -4.13 7.59
C ASN A 183 11.99 -2.75 8.20
N GLU A 184 12.25 -2.74 9.51
CA GLU A 184 12.62 -1.54 10.26
C GLU A 184 13.86 -0.88 9.64
N ARG A 185 14.05 0.42 9.90
CA ARG A 185 15.30 1.12 9.56
C ARG A 185 16.48 0.44 10.23
N MET A 186 17.52 0.14 9.47
CA MET A 186 18.73 -0.48 9.97
C MET A 186 19.55 0.54 10.78
N TYR A 187 19.75 0.27 12.07
CA TYR A 187 20.39 1.23 12.99
C TYR A 187 21.92 1.14 13.02
N GLY A 188 22.52 0.35 12.15
CA GLY A 188 23.97 0.20 12.02
C GLY A 188 24.62 -0.24 13.32
N GLU A 189 25.71 0.44 13.67
CA GLU A 189 26.48 0.19 14.89
C GLU A 189 25.70 0.46 16.19
N LEU A 190 24.57 1.16 16.11
CA LEU A 190 23.75 1.40 17.31
C LEU A 190 22.97 0.15 17.73
N GLN A 191 22.76 -0.83 16.85
CA GLN A 191 21.94 -2.01 17.16
C GLN A 191 22.49 -2.77 18.38
N GLY A 192 21.62 -3.04 19.35
CA GLY A 192 21.96 -3.71 20.61
C GLY A 192 22.39 -2.77 21.72
N LEU A 193 22.73 -1.51 21.41
CA LEU A 193 23.07 -0.53 22.43
C LEU A 193 21.80 0.00 23.14
N ASN A 194 21.93 0.31 24.43
CA ASN A 194 20.88 0.98 25.19
C ASN A 194 20.78 2.45 24.75
N LYS A 195 19.56 2.93 24.50
CA LYS A 195 19.34 4.29 23.99
C LYS A 195 19.76 5.37 24.96
N GLN A 196 19.58 5.14 26.27
CA GLN A 196 19.96 6.12 27.29
C GLN A 196 21.48 6.20 27.40
N GLU A 197 22.15 5.05 27.57
CA GLU A 197 23.62 4.99 27.66
C GLU A 197 24.30 5.53 26.40
N THR A 198 23.72 5.28 25.23
CA THR A 198 24.21 5.83 23.95
C THR A 198 24.09 7.36 23.94
N ALA A 199 22.98 7.90 24.45
CA ALA A 199 22.79 9.35 24.55
C ALA A 199 23.73 9.98 25.59
N ASP A 200 24.05 9.26 26.66
CA ASP A 200 25.02 9.71 27.67
C ASP A 200 26.46 9.70 27.12
N ARG A 201 26.78 8.74 26.23
CA ARG A 201 28.12 8.62 25.60
C ARG A 201 28.33 9.59 24.44
N TYR A 202 27.39 9.70 23.53
CA TYR A 202 27.54 10.46 22.27
C TYR A 202 26.81 11.81 22.28
N GLY A 203 26.05 12.10 23.34
CA GLY A 203 25.23 13.30 23.44
C GLY A 203 23.80 13.09 22.93
N LYS A 204 22.84 13.72 23.62
CA LYS A 204 21.41 13.61 23.31
C LYS A 204 21.07 14.14 21.92
N GLU A 205 21.71 15.23 21.50
CA GLU A 205 21.46 15.86 20.19
C GLU A 205 21.92 14.94 19.05
N GLN A 206 23.13 14.39 19.14
CA GLN A 206 23.65 13.47 18.13
C GLN A 206 22.80 12.20 18.01
N VAL A 207 22.42 11.61 19.15
CA VAL A 207 21.54 10.43 19.16
C VAL A 207 20.15 10.78 18.66
N HIS A 208 19.64 11.98 18.95
CA HIS A 208 18.39 12.45 18.40
C HIS A 208 18.48 12.57 16.88
N GLU A 209 19.53 13.18 16.34
CA GLU A 209 19.77 13.32 14.90
C GLU A 209 19.82 11.96 14.21
N TRP A 210 20.64 11.01 14.66
CA TRP A 210 20.66 9.65 14.11
C TRP A 210 19.30 8.94 14.20
N ARG A 211 18.50 9.26 15.22
CA ARG A 211 17.18 8.64 15.43
C ARG A 211 16.06 9.30 14.64
N ARG A 212 16.14 10.58 14.38
CA ARG A 212 14.98 11.37 13.96
C ARG A 212 15.22 12.16 12.70
N SER A 213 16.45 12.44 12.29
CA SER A 213 16.72 13.10 11.01
C SER A 213 16.13 12.29 9.85
N TYR A 214 15.87 12.99 8.75
CA TYR A 214 15.39 12.36 7.53
C TYR A 214 16.54 11.68 6.77
N ASP A 215 17.65 12.39 6.61
CA ASP A 215 18.74 12.12 5.68
C ASP A 215 20.06 11.73 6.36
N ILE A 216 20.21 11.92 7.68
CA ILE A 216 21.45 11.61 8.41
C ILE A 216 21.35 10.21 9.04
N PRO A 217 22.07 9.20 8.50
CA PRO A 217 22.04 7.85 9.05
C PRO A 217 22.88 7.75 10.34
N PRO A 218 22.58 6.78 11.23
CA PRO A 218 23.56 6.33 12.20
C PRO A 218 24.78 5.68 11.50
N PRO A 219 25.93 5.55 12.17
CA PRO A 219 27.12 4.91 11.61
C PRO A 219 26.82 3.51 11.08
N ASN A 220 27.18 3.26 9.82
CA ASN A 220 26.90 2.01 9.08
C ASN A 220 25.41 1.61 9.11
N GLY A 221 24.51 2.59 9.13
CA GLY A 221 23.05 2.42 9.18
C GLY A 221 22.30 2.99 7.97
N GLU A 222 20.97 2.93 8.02
CA GLU A 222 20.07 3.58 7.08
C GLU A 222 19.54 4.90 7.68
N SER A 223 19.38 5.93 6.85
CA SER A 223 18.58 7.11 7.16
C SER A 223 17.08 6.80 7.02
N LEU A 224 16.20 7.74 7.39
CA LEU A 224 14.76 7.55 7.13
C LEU A 224 14.46 7.65 5.62
N GLU A 225 15.20 8.46 4.89
CA GLU A 225 15.14 8.58 3.42
C GLU A 225 15.45 7.25 2.74
N MET A 226 16.57 6.61 3.06
CA MET A 226 16.92 5.29 2.49
C MET A 226 15.86 4.23 2.80
N CYS A 227 15.34 4.24 4.04
CA CYS A 227 14.23 3.36 4.44
C CYS A 227 12.96 3.67 3.62
N ALA A 228 12.69 4.96 3.35
CA ALA A 228 11.55 5.39 2.55
C ALA A 228 11.67 4.98 1.09
N GLU A 229 12.84 5.12 0.46
CA GLU A 229 13.08 4.68 -0.91
C GLU A 229 12.65 3.24 -1.13
N ARG A 230 13.15 2.30 -0.31
CA ARG A 230 12.80 0.88 -0.44
C ARG A 230 11.35 0.57 -0.04
N ALA A 231 10.84 1.16 1.04
CA ALA A 231 9.51 0.83 1.55
C ALA A 231 8.41 1.39 0.65
N VAL A 232 8.57 2.62 0.16
CA VAL A 232 7.60 3.28 -0.73
C VAL A 232 7.66 2.66 -2.13
N ALA A 233 8.83 2.35 -2.67
CA ALA A 233 8.94 1.64 -3.94
C ALA A 233 8.19 0.29 -3.87
N TYR A 234 8.45 -0.51 -2.82
CA TYR A 234 7.74 -1.77 -2.62
C TYR A 234 6.23 -1.58 -2.47
N PHE A 235 5.79 -0.57 -1.71
CA PHE A 235 4.37 -0.26 -1.57
C PHE A 235 3.72 0.05 -2.92
N LYS A 236 4.34 0.90 -3.74
CA LYS A 236 3.81 1.29 -5.06
C LYS A 236 3.79 0.14 -6.06
N ASP A 237 4.80 -0.71 -6.04
CA ASP A 237 4.95 -1.78 -7.04
C ASP A 237 4.13 -3.02 -6.69
N GLN A 238 3.98 -3.34 -5.40
CA GLN A 238 3.37 -4.60 -4.95
C GLN A 238 2.02 -4.41 -4.27
N ILE A 239 1.84 -3.34 -3.50
CA ILE A 239 0.68 -3.17 -2.61
C ILE A 239 -0.40 -2.30 -3.23
N GLU A 240 -0.03 -1.14 -3.78
CA GLU A 240 -0.96 -0.21 -4.41
C GLU A 240 -1.76 -0.82 -5.58
N PRO A 241 -1.18 -1.67 -6.46
CA PRO A 241 -1.94 -2.34 -7.52
C PRO A 241 -3.05 -3.24 -6.98
N GLN A 242 -2.88 -3.74 -5.76
CA GLN A 242 -3.82 -4.65 -5.12
C GLN A 242 -5.01 -3.86 -4.55
N LEU A 243 -4.73 -2.68 -3.98
CA LEU A 243 -5.77 -1.71 -3.61
C LEU A 243 -6.53 -1.21 -4.84
N LEU A 244 -5.84 -0.92 -5.95
CA LEU A 244 -6.44 -0.57 -7.24
C LEU A 244 -7.36 -1.67 -7.80
N SER A 245 -7.01 -2.94 -7.59
CA SER A 245 -7.85 -4.10 -7.92
C SER A 245 -9.04 -4.28 -6.96
N GLY A 246 -9.16 -3.43 -5.93
CA GLY A 246 -10.23 -3.46 -4.95
C GLY A 246 -10.06 -4.50 -3.85
N LYS A 247 -8.83 -5.01 -3.62
CA LYS A 247 -8.54 -5.88 -2.47
C LYS A 247 -8.29 -5.05 -1.23
N ASN A 248 -8.79 -5.49 -0.09
CA ASN A 248 -8.50 -4.89 1.20
C ASN A 248 -7.17 -5.44 1.74
N VAL A 249 -6.24 -4.56 2.09
CA VAL A 249 -4.87 -4.95 2.44
C VAL A 249 -4.58 -4.60 3.90
N MET A 250 -3.96 -5.54 4.62
CA MET A 250 -3.34 -5.28 5.91
C MET A 250 -1.82 -5.30 5.78
N ILE A 251 -1.12 -4.34 6.40
CA ILE A 251 0.34 -4.30 6.51
C ILE A 251 0.70 -4.33 7.99
N ALA A 252 1.43 -5.34 8.43
CA ALA A 252 2.05 -5.36 9.75
C ALA A 252 3.56 -5.14 9.60
N ALA A 253 4.07 -4.03 10.11
CA ALA A 253 5.47 -3.66 9.93
C ALA A 253 5.98 -2.84 11.12
N HIS A 254 6.90 -1.90 10.88
CA HIS A 254 7.68 -1.22 11.91
C HIS A 254 7.46 0.29 11.91
N GLY A 255 8.03 0.97 12.90
CA GLY A 255 7.87 2.41 13.04
C GLY A 255 8.37 3.15 11.81
N ASN A 256 9.63 2.97 11.40
CA ASN A 256 10.18 3.76 10.29
C ASN A 256 9.58 3.39 8.94
N SER A 257 9.43 2.10 8.63
CA SER A 257 8.85 1.69 7.34
C SER A 257 7.39 2.15 7.18
N LEU A 258 6.58 2.11 8.24
CA LEU A 258 5.22 2.64 8.19
C LEU A 258 5.18 4.17 8.15
N ARG A 259 6.08 4.88 8.86
CA ARG A 259 6.19 6.34 8.75
C ARG A 259 6.53 6.75 7.32
N SER A 260 7.43 6.04 6.65
CA SER A 260 7.78 6.31 5.25
C SER A 260 6.61 6.06 4.30
N ILE A 261 5.85 4.97 4.49
CA ILE A 261 4.63 4.74 3.71
C ILE A 261 3.62 5.86 3.97
N ILE A 262 3.37 6.21 5.23
CA ILE A 262 2.43 7.28 5.60
C ILE A 262 2.85 8.63 5.04
N MET A 263 4.15 8.94 5.03
CA MET A 263 4.70 10.13 4.38
C MET A 263 4.28 10.19 2.91
N TYR A 264 4.35 9.08 2.18
CA TYR A 264 3.85 8.98 0.82
C TYR A 264 2.31 9.13 0.73
N LEU A 265 1.55 8.44 1.59
CA LEU A 265 0.08 8.45 1.54
C LEU A 265 -0.51 9.84 1.80
N ASP A 266 0.02 10.55 2.79
CA ASP A 266 -0.47 11.86 3.22
C ASP A 266 0.32 13.03 2.64
N LYS A 267 1.32 12.74 1.80
CA LYS A 267 2.20 13.73 1.16
C LYS A 267 2.90 14.62 2.18
N LEU A 268 3.37 14.03 3.27
CA LEU A 268 4.09 14.73 4.33
C LEU A 268 5.48 15.15 3.84
N THR A 269 5.92 16.30 4.30
CA THR A 269 7.31 16.77 4.14
C THR A 269 8.28 15.98 5.03
N SER A 270 9.58 16.10 4.75
CA SER A 270 10.64 15.55 5.59
C SER A 270 10.56 16.03 7.04
N GLN A 271 10.05 17.23 7.31
CA GLN A 271 9.94 17.79 8.66
C GLN A 271 8.72 17.23 9.39
N GLU A 272 7.59 17.05 8.69
CA GLU A 272 6.36 16.52 9.28
C GLU A 272 6.49 15.03 9.66
N VAL A 273 7.17 14.22 8.83
CA VAL A 273 7.36 12.78 9.11
C VAL A 273 8.22 12.52 10.35
N ILE A 274 9.12 13.44 10.70
CA ILE A 274 9.99 13.31 11.87
C ILE A 274 9.17 13.33 13.17
N SER A 275 8.17 14.19 13.20
CA SER A 275 7.21 14.38 14.29
C SER A 275 6.09 13.33 14.30
N LEU A 276 5.92 12.56 13.23
CA LEU A 276 4.93 11.49 13.17
C LEU A 276 5.30 10.37 14.14
N GLU A 277 4.42 10.10 15.10
CA GLU A 277 4.54 8.98 16.03
C GLU A 277 3.48 7.92 15.78
N LEU A 278 3.91 6.65 15.83
CA LEU A 278 3.04 5.50 15.65
C LEU A 278 3.10 4.63 16.91
N SER A 279 2.00 4.53 17.65
CA SER A 279 1.92 3.62 18.80
C SER A 279 2.00 2.15 18.38
N THR A 280 2.55 1.30 19.23
CA THR A 280 2.61 -0.15 19.02
C THR A 280 1.19 -0.75 19.09
N GLY A 281 0.88 -1.71 18.21
CA GLY A 281 -0.40 -2.43 18.24
C GLY A 281 -1.65 -1.59 17.97
N ILE A 282 -1.54 -0.31 17.61
CA ILE A 282 -2.70 0.51 17.25
C ILE A 282 -2.84 0.50 15.72
N PRO A 283 -3.91 -0.11 15.17
CA PRO A 283 -4.13 -0.13 13.72
C PRO A 283 -4.49 1.26 13.19
N MET A 284 -4.00 1.61 12.01
CA MET A 284 -4.36 2.84 11.31
C MET A 284 -5.06 2.49 9.99
N LEU A 285 -6.28 2.98 9.81
CA LEU A 285 -7.12 2.72 8.65
C LEU A 285 -7.02 3.86 7.64
N TYR A 286 -6.85 3.48 6.38
CA TYR A 286 -7.05 4.32 5.21
C TYR A 286 -8.14 3.73 4.32
N ILE A 287 -8.90 4.61 3.69
CA ILE A 287 -9.77 4.25 2.57
C ILE A 287 -9.09 4.70 1.29
N PHE A 288 -8.80 3.75 0.42
CA PHE A 288 -8.33 4.01 -0.93
C PHE A 288 -9.53 4.12 -1.87
N LYS A 289 -9.66 5.26 -2.55
CA LYS A 289 -10.75 5.54 -3.49
C LYS A 289 -10.24 6.42 -4.62
N GLU A 290 -10.42 5.95 -5.86
CA GLU A 290 -10.09 6.73 -7.07
C GLU A 290 -8.65 7.27 -7.08
N GLY A 291 -7.67 6.46 -6.65
CA GLY A 291 -6.26 6.87 -6.60
C GLY A 291 -5.91 7.80 -5.42
N ARG A 292 -6.84 8.03 -4.48
CA ARG A 292 -6.61 8.85 -3.29
C ARG A 292 -6.70 8.01 -2.02
N PHE A 293 -5.81 8.29 -1.08
CA PHE A 293 -5.81 7.73 0.26
C PHE A 293 -6.50 8.70 1.22
N ILE A 294 -7.48 8.22 1.98
CA ILE A 294 -8.22 9.00 2.96
C ILE A 294 -7.97 8.38 4.33
N ARG A 295 -7.16 9.04 5.15
CA ARG A 295 -6.87 8.62 6.53
C ARG A 295 -8.15 8.65 7.37
N ARG A 296 -8.42 7.56 8.11
CA ARG A 296 -9.57 7.44 9.04
C ARG A 296 -9.16 7.30 10.50
N GLY A 297 -7.89 7.06 10.78
CA GLY A 297 -7.39 6.83 12.15
C GLY A 297 -7.55 5.38 12.59
N SER A 298 -7.52 5.12 13.90
CA SER A 298 -7.74 3.79 14.47
C SER A 298 -9.22 3.59 14.80
N PRO A 299 -9.82 2.45 14.45
CA PRO A 299 -11.07 2.02 15.07
C PRO A 299 -10.90 1.95 16.60
N MET A 300 -11.86 2.45 17.36
CA MET A 300 -11.93 2.26 18.81
C MET A 300 -12.45 0.87 19.16
N ALA A 301 -13.38 0.35 18.35
CA ALA A 301 -14.02 -0.94 18.54
C ALA A 301 -14.44 -1.56 17.20
N PRO A 302 -14.61 -2.89 17.13
CA PRO A 302 -14.99 -3.60 15.90
C PRO A 302 -16.28 -3.11 15.22
N THR A 303 -17.20 -2.52 15.98
CA THR A 303 -18.56 -2.15 15.54
C THR A 303 -18.78 -0.65 15.42
N GLU A 304 -17.70 0.14 15.51
CA GLU A 304 -17.81 1.60 15.47
C GLU A 304 -18.45 2.06 14.15
N ALA A 305 -19.58 2.76 14.25
CA ALA A 305 -20.38 3.16 13.09
C ALA A 305 -19.58 3.98 12.08
N GLY A 306 -18.63 4.81 12.56
CA GLY A 306 -17.72 5.58 11.71
C GLY A 306 -17.04 4.69 10.66
N VAL A 307 -16.42 3.59 11.09
CA VAL A 307 -15.63 2.68 10.25
C VAL A 307 -16.40 2.16 9.04
N TYR A 308 -17.67 1.77 9.22
CA TYR A 308 -18.51 1.19 8.15
C TYR A 308 -19.28 2.23 7.35
N ALA A 309 -19.60 3.38 7.95
CA ALA A 309 -20.29 4.47 7.26
C ALA A 309 -19.45 5.10 6.14
N TYR A 310 -18.12 4.90 6.15
CA TYR A 310 -17.22 5.55 5.18
C TYR A 310 -17.29 5.01 3.76
N THR A 311 -17.73 3.77 3.55
CA THR A 311 -17.89 3.21 2.20
C THR A 311 -19.10 2.29 2.13
N ARG A 312 -19.80 2.30 0.99
CA ARG A 312 -20.92 1.39 0.73
C ARG A 312 -20.49 -0.07 0.85
N ARG A 313 -19.24 -0.38 0.46
CA ARG A 313 -18.71 -1.74 0.46
C ARG A 313 -18.45 -2.26 1.87
N LEU A 314 -17.87 -1.44 2.76
CA LEU A 314 -17.68 -1.80 4.16
C LEU A 314 -19.03 -1.95 4.86
N ALA A 315 -19.97 -1.01 4.67
CA ALA A 315 -21.32 -1.09 5.21
C ALA A 315 -22.03 -2.40 4.80
N GLN A 316 -21.98 -2.76 3.51
CA GLN A 316 -22.53 -4.02 3.01
C GLN A 316 -21.83 -5.25 3.58
N TYR A 317 -20.51 -5.20 3.75
CA TYR A 317 -19.75 -6.30 4.37
C TYR A 317 -20.17 -6.51 5.82
N ARG A 318 -20.40 -5.42 6.57
CA ARG A 318 -20.87 -5.46 7.94
C ARG A 318 -22.28 -6.02 8.05
N GLN A 319 -23.21 -5.55 7.23
CA GLN A 319 -24.56 -6.09 7.17
C GLN A 319 -24.53 -7.61 6.92
N LYS A 320 -23.72 -8.07 5.96
CA LYS A 320 -23.50 -9.50 5.71
C LYS A 320 -22.86 -10.26 6.88
N LEU A 321 -22.13 -9.61 7.78
CA LEU A 321 -21.61 -10.26 8.99
C LEU A 321 -22.69 -10.37 10.06
N ASP A 322 -23.54 -9.36 10.18
CA ASP A 322 -24.65 -9.32 11.12
C ASP A 322 -25.74 -10.34 10.71
N ASP A 323 -26.05 -10.44 9.42
CA ASP A 323 -26.97 -11.44 8.86
C ASP A 323 -26.50 -12.90 9.05
N MET A 324 -25.19 -13.13 9.27
CA MET A 324 -24.64 -14.48 9.53
C MET A 324 -24.74 -14.91 11.00
N LEU A 325 -25.08 -13.98 11.89
CA LEU A 325 -25.18 -14.22 13.34
C LEU A 325 -26.62 -14.44 13.82
N HIS A 326 -27.59 -14.24 12.92
CA HIS A 326 -29.02 -14.47 13.14
C HIS A 326 -29.46 -15.72 12.38
#